data_AF-A0A1I7G9G7-F1
#
_entry.id   AF-A0A1I7G9G7-F1
#
_cell.length_a   1.000
_cell.length_b   1.000
_cell.length_c   1.000
_cell.angle_alpha   90.00
_cell.angle_beta   90.00
_cell.angle_gamma   90.00
#
_symmetry.space_group_name_H-M   'P 1'
#
loop_
_entity.id
_entity.type
_entity.pdbx_description
1 polymer ?
#
loop_
_entity_poly.entity_id
_entity_poly.type
_entity_poly.pdbx_seq_one_letter_code
_entity_poly.pdbx_strand_id
1 'polypeptide(L)'
;MKFLYLSVALIMSLSFSGAFAEESLIEKLDTQTDNMKRSTNKAINRAKEAACTDSEAECLKQKAKNRANETYDAAKDKASEIKNKID
;
A
#
# COMPACT_ATOMS: atom_id res chain seq x y z
N MET A 1 7.79 43.02 -29.12
CA MET A 1 8.23 41.66 -29.51
C MET A 1 9.05 40.93 -28.45
N LYS A 2 10.02 41.57 -27.77
CA LYS A 2 10.90 40.90 -26.78
C LYS A 2 10.16 40.28 -25.57
N PHE A 3 9.06 40.89 -25.14
CA PHE A 3 8.19 40.37 -24.07
C PHE A 3 7.33 39.16 -24.49
N LEU A 4 6.98 39.03 -25.79
CA LEU A 4 6.23 37.89 -26.30
C LEU A 4 7.08 36.60 -26.31
N TYR A 5 8.39 36.73 -26.56
CA TYR A 5 9.29 35.57 -26.49
C TYR A 5 9.50 35.08 -25.05
N LEU A 6 9.49 35.98 -24.06
CA LEU A 6 9.58 35.61 -22.65
C LEU A 6 8.33 34.89 -22.15
N SER A 7 7.13 35.29 -22.59
CA SER A 7 5.89 34.59 -22.22
C SER A 7 5.80 33.18 -22.82
N VAL A 8 6.26 33.01 -24.07
CA VAL A 8 6.27 31.69 -24.72
C VAL A 8 7.27 30.74 -24.07
N ALA A 9 8.46 31.23 -23.70
CA ALA A 9 9.46 30.43 -23.00
C ALA A 9 8.98 29.97 -21.61
N LEU A 10 8.25 30.82 -20.88
CA LEU A 10 7.68 30.47 -19.59
C LEU A 10 6.64 29.35 -19.72
N ILE A 11 5.72 29.46 -20.69
CA ILE A 11 4.65 28.47 -20.88
C ILE A 11 5.22 27.11 -21.30
N MET A 12 6.26 27.08 -22.16
CA MET A 12 6.93 25.85 -22.55
C MET A 12 7.61 25.13 -21.38
N SER A 13 8.10 25.86 -20.38
CA SER A 13 8.75 25.27 -19.19
C SER A 13 7.76 24.59 -18.23
N LEU A 14 6.51 25.04 -18.20
CA LEU A 14 5.46 24.46 -17.34
C LEU A 14 4.87 23.15 -17.89
N SER A 15 4.95 22.93 -19.21
CA SER A 15 4.41 21.71 -19.84
C SER A 15 5.20 20.43 -19.51
N PHE A 16 6.41 20.55 -18.95
CA PHE A 16 7.26 19.39 -18.63
C PHE A 16 6.99 18.78 -17.23
N SER A 17 6.14 19.39 -16.41
CA SER A 17 5.93 18.97 -15.01
C SER A 17 4.69 18.07 -14.80
N GLY A 18 3.92 17.77 -15.85
CA GLY A 18 2.60 17.14 -15.72
C GLY A 18 2.55 15.60 -15.83
N ALA A 19 3.63 14.94 -16.25
CA ALA A 19 3.55 13.53 -16.68
C ALA A 19 3.77 12.48 -15.58
N PHE A 20 4.09 12.88 -14.34
CA PHE A 20 4.43 11.94 -13.25
C PHE A 20 3.49 11.98 -12.04
N ALA A 21 2.40 12.75 -12.10
CA ALA A 21 1.52 12.95 -10.95
C ALA A 21 0.38 11.93 -10.85
N GLU A 22 -0.09 11.38 -11.97
CA GLU A 22 -1.24 10.46 -11.99
C GLU A 22 -0.86 9.07 -11.48
N GLU A 23 0.31 8.57 -11.85
CA GLU A 23 0.87 7.30 -11.37
C GLU A 23 1.08 7.32 -9.84
N SER A 24 1.58 8.44 -9.31
CA SER A 24 1.75 8.68 -7.88
C SER A 24 0.44 8.65 -7.08
N LEU A 25 -0.68 9.08 -7.65
CA LEU A 25 -1.95 9.13 -6.92
C LEU A 25 -2.63 7.77 -6.87
N ILE A 26 -2.61 7.02 -7.99
CA ILE A 26 -3.18 5.68 -8.07
C ILE A 26 -2.40 4.72 -7.16
N GLU A 27 -1.06 4.71 -7.23
CA GLU A 27 -0.25 3.88 -6.33
C GLU A 27 -0.47 4.22 -4.85
N LYS A 28 -0.66 5.50 -4.53
CA LYS A 28 -0.91 5.95 -3.15
C LYS A 28 -2.29 5.51 -2.65
N LEU A 29 -3.26 5.35 -3.54
CA LEU A 29 -4.61 4.86 -3.23
C LEU A 29 -4.62 3.34 -3.03
N ASP A 30 -3.89 2.61 -3.88
CA ASP A 30 -3.73 1.15 -3.76
C ASP A 30 -2.98 0.78 -2.47
N THR A 31 -1.85 1.45 -2.20
CA THR A 31 -1.10 1.24 -0.95
C THR A 31 -1.92 1.58 0.30
N GLN A 32 -2.77 2.61 0.25
CA GLN A 32 -3.66 2.93 1.36
C GLN A 32 -4.74 1.85 1.57
N THR A 33 -5.31 1.34 0.48
CA THR A 33 -6.32 0.28 0.51
C THR A 33 -5.75 -1.02 1.07
N ASP A 34 -4.55 -1.42 0.64
CA ASP A 34 -3.88 -2.63 1.13
C ASP A 34 -3.49 -2.51 2.61
N ASN A 35 -3.01 -1.34 3.03
CA ASN A 35 -2.74 -1.06 4.44
C ASN A 35 -4.01 -1.15 5.31
N MET A 36 -5.12 -0.61 4.83
CA MET A 36 -6.41 -0.72 5.52
C MET A 36 -6.85 -2.18 5.61
N LYS A 37 -6.77 -2.94 4.52
CA LYS A 37 -7.11 -4.36 4.49
C LYS A 37 -6.26 -5.17 5.48
N ARG A 38 -4.95 -4.93 5.54
CA ARG A 38 -4.06 -5.56 6.53
C ARG A 38 -4.49 -5.23 7.96
N SER A 39 -4.74 -3.96 8.24
CA SER A 39 -5.14 -3.50 9.59
C SER A 39 -6.43 -4.20 10.03
N THR A 40 -7.43 -4.24 9.15
CA THR A 40 -8.70 -4.94 9.40
C THR A 40 -8.48 -6.44 9.60
N ASN A 41 -7.67 -7.10 8.76
CA ASN A 41 -7.41 -8.53 8.87
C ASN A 41 -6.71 -8.88 10.21
N LYS A 42 -5.75 -8.04 10.62
CA LYS A 42 -5.08 -8.15 11.92
C LYS A 42 -6.07 -7.97 13.07
N ALA A 43 -6.94 -6.97 13.01
CA ALA A 43 -7.96 -6.75 14.04
C ALA A 43 -8.91 -7.95 14.17
N ILE A 44 -9.39 -8.50 13.04
CA ILE A 44 -10.22 -9.70 13.00
C ILE A 44 -9.47 -10.90 13.60
N ASN A 45 -8.20 -11.08 13.25
CA ASN A 45 -7.38 -12.16 13.79
C ASN A 45 -7.20 -12.05 15.30
N ARG A 46 -6.97 -10.84 15.83
CA ARG A 46 -6.91 -10.62 17.29
C ARG A 46 -8.24 -10.85 17.98
N ALA A 47 -9.35 -10.47 17.35
CA ALA A 47 -10.69 -10.76 17.86
C ALA A 47 -10.94 -12.28 17.92
N LYS A 48 -10.55 -13.03 16.88
CA LYS A 48 -10.63 -14.50 16.86
C LYS A 48 -9.74 -15.15 17.92
N GLU A 49 -8.53 -14.64 18.11
CA GLU A 49 -7.63 -15.10 19.18
C GLU A 49 -8.25 -14.88 20.57
N ALA A 50 -8.88 -13.73 20.81
CA ALA A 50 -9.51 -13.38 22.09
C ALA A 50 -10.84 -14.12 22.34
N ALA A 51 -11.59 -14.41 21.27
CA ALA A 51 -12.84 -15.15 21.34
C ALA A 51 -12.66 -16.68 21.33
N CYS A 52 -11.43 -17.18 21.23
CA CYS A 52 -11.17 -18.62 21.24
C CYS A 52 -11.40 -19.18 22.64
N THR A 53 -12.40 -20.07 22.74
CA THR A 53 -12.76 -20.78 23.98
C THR A 53 -12.52 -22.30 23.88
N ASP A 54 -11.84 -22.74 22.81
CA ASP A 54 -11.49 -24.14 22.58
C ASP A 54 -10.31 -24.59 23.48
N SER A 55 -9.85 -25.82 23.29
CA SER A 55 -8.65 -26.31 23.97
C SER A 55 -7.44 -25.40 23.70
N GLU A 56 -6.54 -25.32 24.68
CA GLU A 56 -5.36 -24.46 24.62
C GLU A 56 -4.51 -24.71 23.36
N ALA A 57 -4.37 -25.99 22.96
CA ALA A 57 -3.66 -26.38 21.74
C ALA A 57 -4.32 -25.85 20.45
N GLU A 58 -5.65 -25.87 20.36
CA GLU A 58 -6.38 -25.35 19.20
C GLU A 58 -6.31 -23.82 19.14
N CYS A 59 -6.46 -23.12 20.27
CA CYS A 59 -6.31 -21.66 20.30
C CYS A 59 -4.87 -21.22 19.94
N LEU A 60 -3.86 -21.98 20.37
CA LEU A 60 -2.46 -21.70 20.05
C LEU A 60 -2.16 -21.96 18.57
N LYS A 61 -2.72 -23.02 18.00
CA LYS A 61 -2.64 -23.32 16.56
C LYS A 61 -3.34 -22.24 15.73
N GLN A 62 -4.51 -21.78 16.15
CA GLN A 62 -5.24 -20.71 15.48
C GLN A 62 -4.48 -19.38 15.53
N LYS A 63 -3.89 -19.05 16.69
CA LYS A 63 -2.99 -17.91 16.85
C LYS A 63 -1.78 -18.02 15.93
N ALA A 64 -1.11 -19.16 15.87
CA ALA A 64 0.02 -19.38 14.99
C ALA A 64 -0.37 -19.19 13.51
N LYS A 65 -1.52 -19.73 13.09
CA LYS A 65 -2.05 -19.54 11.73
C LYS A 65 -2.35 -18.08 11.41
N ASN A 66 -2.98 -17.35 12.33
CA ASN A 66 -3.27 -15.93 12.17
C ASN A 66 -1.99 -15.11 12.01
N ARG A 67 -0.96 -15.38 12.82
CA ARG A 67 0.35 -14.72 12.69
C ARG A 67 1.08 -15.08 11.41
N ALA A 68 1.01 -16.33 10.97
CA ALA A 68 1.59 -16.75 9.70
C ALA A 68 0.94 -16.00 8.51
N ASN A 69 -0.37 -15.85 8.53
CA ASN A 69 -1.09 -15.06 7.52
C ASN A 69 -0.66 -13.58 7.56
N GLU A 70 -0.55 -12.97 8.74
CA GLU A 70 -0.06 -11.59 8.87
C GLU A 70 1.36 -11.42 8.28
N THR A 71 2.25 -12.39 8.48
CA THR A 71 3.60 -12.35 7.91
C THR A 71 3.62 -12.58 6.40
N TYR A 72 2.75 -13.45 5.89
CA TYR A 72 2.64 -13.68 4.45
C TYR A 72 2.14 -12.43 3.73
N ASP A 73 1.11 -11.78 4.27
CA ASP A 73 0.62 -10.51 3.74
C ASP A 73 1.74 -9.46 3.75
N ALA A 74 2.54 -9.37 4.82
CA ALA A 74 3.71 -8.47 4.91
C ALA A 74 4.78 -8.74 3.85
N ALA A 75 5.06 -10.01 3.56
CA ALA A 75 6.00 -10.40 2.52
C ALA A 75 5.48 -10.07 1.12
N LYS A 76 4.18 -10.29 0.87
CA LYS A 76 3.55 -9.98 -0.42
C LYS A 76 3.61 -8.50 -0.75
N ASP A 77 3.31 -7.61 0.20
CA ASP A 77 3.39 -6.17 -0.05
C ASP A 77 4.82 -5.72 -0.37
N LYS A 78 5.82 -6.24 0.35
CA LYS A 78 7.22 -5.95 0.05
C LYS A 78 7.61 -6.43 -1.35
N ALA A 79 7.11 -7.59 -1.78
CA ALA A 79 7.36 -8.11 -3.12
C ALA A 79 6.70 -7.22 -4.19
N SER A 80 5.47 -6.75 -3.96
CA SER A 80 4.78 -5.81 -4.85
C SER A 80 5.50 -4.46 -4.92
N GLU A 81 5.96 -3.92 -3.79
CA GLU A 81 6.72 -2.67 -3.75
C GLU A 81 8.04 -2.78 -4.53
N ILE A 82 8.72 -3.93 -4.44
CA ILE A 82 9.94 -4.18 -5.22
C ILE A 82 9.60 -4.26 -6.72
N LYS A 83 8.51 -4.92 -7.10
CA LYS A 83 8.09 -5.03 -8.50
C LYS A 83 7.78 -3.65 -9.09
N ASN A 84 7.03 -2.81 -8.39
CA ASN A 84 6.68 -1.46 -8.84
C ASN A 84 7.89 -0.51 -8.93
N LYS A 85 8.99 -0.78 -8.22
CA LYS A 85 10.24 -0.01 -8.35
C LYS A 85 11.11 -0.47 -9.52
N ILE A 86 10.83 -1.65 -10.08
CA ILE A 86 11.62 -2.25 -11.16
C ILE A 86 10.96 -2.02 -12.53
N ASP A 87 9.62 -2.01 -12.59
CA ASP A 87 8.86 -1.49 -13.75
C ASP A 87 9.07 0.03 -13.90
#